data_AF-A0A535U1K0-F1
#
_entry.id   AF-A0A535U1K0-F1
#
_cell.length_a   1.000
_cell.length_b   1.000
_cell.length_c   1.000
_cell.angle_alpha   90.00
_cell.angle_beta   90.00
_cell.angle_gamma   90.00
#
_symmetry.space_group_name_H-M   'P 1'
#
loop_
_entity.id
_entity.type
_entity.pdbx_description
1 polymer ?
#
loop_
_entity_poly.entity_id
_entity_poly.type
_entity_poly.pdbx_seq_one_letter_code
_entity_poly.pdbx_strand_id
1 'polypeptide(L)'
;MVVSERRLAIPNNPIAGILLAIPGYFAGVWLGTLFGLTDDQNTGVILGYLLATVAFLAGVGFLNYPLERLFGWQVIPITDPAENRGIGRFFRLSLDHKVIGIQYMVTILLMLLFGGIGAMLIRTSLLVPDSTITPPGNYISLIGLHAVMMIFITSAVIVGPFGNYLVPLMIGARRMAFPRLEALSFWVVPPAAIILAAATFWGGFPTGWTGYPPLSEQAGQGMNSYIVGFALIAVALVTSGVNMLATIIGLRAPGMTWTRLPMFVWGIFTTSILGLLAAPVLAAALIMLAMDRTVNTTFFVASNGGSNYLWENLFWFFGHPEVYIFILPAFGIIMEIVPHFARKPLWGYRTGVVGLFGVALLSWFVWQHHLFVSGIAPVLRPFYMLSTELISIPTGIIFLVTLGTLWRARVWFTVPMLFCLGFLFNFLIGGISGVYLSDVPTDVTLHGSYFSMAHFHYTIMGG
;
A
#
# COMPACT_ATOMS: atom_id res chain seq x y z
N MET A 1 -16.66 40.01 -12.97
CA MET A 1 -15.79 38.97 -13.57
C MET A 1 -16.64 38.22 -14.59
N VAL A 2 -16.34 38.37 -15.88
CA VAL A 2 -17.02 37.64 -16.96
C VAL A 2 -16.44 36.22 -16.96
N VAL A 3 -17.21 35.24 -16.47
CA VAL A 3 -16.80 33.84 -16.54
C VAL A 3 -16.94 33.40 -18.00
N SER A 4 -15.83 33.02 -18.62
CA SER A 4 -15.83 32.48 -19.98
C SER A 4 -16.61 31.16 -20.04
N GLU A 5 -17.48 30.99 -21.04
CA GLU A 5 -18.19 29.72 -21.32
C GLU A 5 -17.29 28.63 -21.93
N ARG A 6 -15.98 28.86 -22.05
CA ARG A 6 -15.04 27.89 -22.60
C ARG A 6 -14.95 26.66 -21.71
N ARG A 7 -14.97 25.48 -22.34
CA ARG A 7 -14.94 24.16 -21.68
C ARG A 7 -13.71 23.38 -22.12
N LEU A 8 -13.15 22.60 -21.20
CA LEU A 8 -12.22 21.53 -21.55
C LEU A 8 -13.02 20.31 -22.03
N ALA A 9 -12.94 20.01 -23.33
CA ALA A 9 -13.52 18.81 -23.92
C ALA A 9 -12.57 17.60 -23.78
N ILE A 10 -11.90 17.45 -22.63
CA ILE A 10 -11.08 16.26 -22.39
C ILE A 10 -12.01 15.12 -22.01
N PRO A 11 -11.86 13.94 -22.63
CA PRO A 11 -12.69 12.78 -22.30
C PRO A 11 -12.65 12.44 -20.80
N ASN A 12 -13.69 11.79 -20.30
CA ASN A 12 -13.83 11.39 -18.89
C ASN A 12 -14.02 9.87 -18.79
N ASN A 13 -13.04 9.09 -19.24
CA ASN A 13 -13.07 7.63 -19.12
C ASN A 13 -11.67 6.99 -19.16
N PRO A 14 -11.49 5.77 -18.62
CA PRO A 14 -10.23 5.03 -18.63
C PRO A 14 -9.65 4.77 -20.01
N ILE A 15 -10.48 4.58 -21.04
CA ILE A 15 -10.00 4.31 -22.40
C ILE A 15 -9.24 5.52 -22.92
N ALA A 16 -9.79 6.72 -22.77
CA ALA A 16 -9.09 7.94 -23.11
C ALA A 16 -7.85 8.15 -22.23
N GLY A 17 -7.91 7.82 -20.95
CA GLY A 17 -6.74 7.78 -20.07
C GLY A 17 -5.61 6.93 -20.66
N ILE A 18 -5.91 5.69 -21.07
CA ILE A 18 -4.93 4.77 -21.67
C ILE A 18 -4.41 5.32 -23.01
N LEU A 19 -5.30 5.82 -23.87
CA LEU A 19 -4.93 6.36 -25.18
C LEU A 19 -4.03 7.60 -25.07
N LEU A 20 -4.18 8.41 -24.02
CA LEU A 20 -3.30 9.56 -23.76
C LEU A 20 -2.01 9.17 -23.02
N ALA A 21 -2.03 8.11 -22.22
CA ALA A 21 -0.85 7.63 -21.51
C ALA A 21 0.26 7.18 -22.47
N ILE A 22 -0.09 6.54 -23.60
CA ILE A 22 0.87 6.06 -24.61
C ILE A 22 1.71 7.20 -25.21
N PRO A 23 1.12 8.24 -25.86
CA PRO A 23 1.91 9.37 -26.35
C PRO A 23 2.58 10.15 -25.22
N GLY A 24 1.97 10.21 -24.02
CA GLY A 24 2.60 10.77 -22.82
C GLY A 24 3.91 10.08 -22.46
N TYR A 25 3.94 8.74 -22.51
CA TYR A 25 5.16 7.95 -22.28
C TYR A 25 6.25 8.30 -23.28
N PHE A 26 5.93 8.24 -24.57
CA PHE A 26 6.92 8.53 -25.62
C PHE A 26 7.40 9.98 -25.60
N ALA A 27 6.54 10.94 -25.25
CA ALA A 27 6.94 12.33 -25.05
C ALA A 27 7.93 12.47 -23.88
N GLY A 28 7.74 11.74 -22.78
CA GLY A 28 8.66 11.74 -21.65
C GLY A 28 9.99 11.08 -21.97
N VAL A 29 9.98 9.96 -22.68
CA VAL A 29 11.21 9.32 -23.18
C VAL A 29 11.97 10.27 -24.10
N TRP A 30 11.28 10.92 -25.04
CA TRP A 30 11.87 11.91 -25.94
C TRP A 30 12.44 13.12 -25.19
N LEU A 31 11.72 13.68 -24.21
CA LEU A 31 12.25 14.75 -23.37
C LEU A 31 13.49 14.31 -22.59
N GLY A 32 13.50 13.06 -22.11
CA GLY A 32 14.66 12.46 -21.46
C GLY A 32 15.92 12.47 -22.33
N THR A 33 15.78 12.12 -23.62
CA THR A 33 16.93 12.13 -24.53
C THR A 33 17.48 13.53 -24.81
N LEU A 34 16.65 14.58 -24.68
CA LEU A 34 17.10 15.97 -24.82
C LEU A 34 18.07 16.41 -23.71
N PHE A 35 18.05 15.76 -22.54
CA PHE A 35 18.99 16.06 -21.47
C PHE A 35 20.42 15.56 -21.76
N GLY A 36 20.60 14.66 -22.73
CA GLY A 36 21.92 14.19 -23.14
C GLY A 36 22.69 13.46 -22.04
N LEU A 37 21.99 12.86 -21.07
CA LEU A 37 22.60 12.13 -19.96
C LEU A 37 23.07 10.74 -20.41
N THR A 38 24.17 10.28 -19.81
CA THR A 38 24.75 8.95 -20.03
C THR A 38 24.28 7.98 -18.95
N ASP A 39 22.98 7.67 -18.97
CA ASP A 39 22.28 6.98 -17.86
C ASP A 39 21.45 5.77 -18.31
N ASP A 40 21.82 5.11 -19.41
CA ASP A 40 21.08 3.98 -19.99
C ASP A 40 19.58 4.28 -20.22
N GLN A 41 19.26 5.53 -20.60
CA GLN A 41 17.90 6.04 -20.79
C GLN A 41 17.02 6.02 -19.52
N ASN A 42 17.60 5.87 -18.32
CA ASN A 42 16.86 5.86 -17.06
C ASN A 42 15.99 7.12 -16.91
N THR A 43 16.54 8.30 -17.23
CA THR A 43 15.82 9.58 -17.19
C THR A 43 14.63 9.58 -18.14
N GLY A 44 14.82 9.07 -19.36
CA GLY A 44 13.75 8.96 -20.34
C GLY A 44 12.62 8.05 -19.88
N VAL A 45 12.95 6.87 -19.33
CA VAL A 45 11.95 5.92 -18.82
C VAL A 45 11.17 6.48 -17.64
N ILE A 46 11.86 7.12 -16.68
CA ILE A 46 11.22 7.75 -15.51
C ILE A 46 10.29 8.88 -15.95
N LEU A 47 10.78 9.81 -16.79
CA LEU A 47 9.95 10.90 -17.32
C LEU A 47 8.78 10.37 -18.15
N GLY A 48 9.01 9.29 -18.92
CA GLY A 48 7.98 8.57 -19.65
C GLY A 48 6.86 8.12 -18.73
N TYR A 49 7.16 7.41 -17.64
CA TYR A 49 6.14 6.96 -16.69
C TYR A 49 5.42 8.12 -15.98
N LEU A 50 6.14 9.18 -15.62
CA LEU A 50 5.54 10.36 -15.00
C LEU A 50 4.56 11.06 -15.94
N LEU A 51 4.97 11.33 -17.19
CA LEU A 51 4.09 11.97 -18.19
C LEU A 51 2.97 11.05 -18.63
N ALA A 52 3.19 9.74 -18.74
CA ALA A 52 2.13 8.76 -18.99
C ALA A 52 1.07 8.81 -17.88
N THR A 53 1.50 8.92 -16.62
CA THR A 53 0.58 9.02 -15.47
C THR A 53 -0.20 10.34 -15.49
N VAL A 54 0.47 11.47 -15.76
CA VAL A 54 -0.21 12.77 -15.88
C VAL A 54 -1.19 12.78 -17.05
N ALA A 55 -0.81 12.22 -18.20
CA ALA A 55 -1.67 12.11 -19.38
C ALA A 55 -2.85 11.16 -19.14
N PHE A 56 -2.63 10.06 -18.39
CA PHE A 56 -3.70 9.19 -17.93
C PHE A 56 -4.69 9.94 -17.04
N LEU A 57 -4.20 10.67 -16.04
CA LEU A 57 -5.03 11.50 -15.15
C LEU A 57 -5.79 12.59 -15.93
N ALA A 58 -5.17 13.16 -16.97
CA ALA A 58 -5.84 14.06 -17.90
C ALA A 58 -6.99 13.36 -18.61
N GLY A 59 -6.74 12.19 -19.21
CA GLY A 59 -7.73 11.44 -20.01
C GLY A 59 -8.87 10.81 -19.22
N VAL A 60 -8.69 10.58 -17.92
CA VAL A 60 -9.82 10.23 -17.02
C VAL A 60 -10.57 11.46 -16.52
N GLY A 61 -10.18 12.67 -16.94
CA GLY A 61 -10.86 13.93 -16.63
C GLY A 61 -10.50 14.52 -15.25
N PHE A 62 -9.50 13.98 -14.54
CA PHE A 62 -9.11 14.49 -13.23
C PHE A 62 -8.60 15.95 -13.32
N LEU A 63 -7.85 16.27 -14.39
CA LEU A 63 -7.28 17.61 -14.59
C LEU A 63 -8.28 18.67 -15.07
N ASN A 64 -9.51 18.30 -15.45
CA ASN A 64 -10.51 19.26 -15.92
C ASN A 64 -10.81 20.32 -14.85
N TYR A 65 -11.11 19.89 -13.62
CA TYR A 65 -11.41 20.81 -12.52
C TYR A 65 -10.27 21.78 -12.17
N PRO A 66 -9.02 21.33 -11.90
CA PRO A 66 -7.95 22.26 -11.55
C PRO A 66 -7.59 23.20 -12.70
N LEU A 67 -7.65 22.74 -13.96
CA LEU A 67 -7.39 23.59 -15.13
C LEU A 67 -8.51 24.62 -15.35
N GLU A 68 -9.78 24.21 -15.29
CA GLU A 68 -10.91 25.14 -15.36
C GLU A 68 -10.82 26.22 -14.29
N ARG A 69 -10.44 25.84 -13.06
CA ARG A 69 -10.21 26.79 -11.96
C ARG A 69 -9.03 27.74 -12.24
N LEU A 70 -7.92 27.21 -12.75
CA LEU A 70 -6.74 28.00 -13.09
C LEU A 70 -7.04 29.05 -14.17
N PHE A 71 -7.84 28.69 -15.17
CA PHE A 71 -8.22 29.60 -16.27
C PHE A 71 -9.47 30.43 -15.98
N GLY A 72 -10.08 30.30 -14.80
CA GLY A 72 -11.30 31.02 -14.44
C GLY A 72 -12.53 30.64 -15.28
N TRP A 73 -12.55 29.42 -15.82
CA TRP A 73 -13.66 28.88 -16.61
C TRP A 73 -14.78 28.33 -15.72
N GLN A 74 -15.97 28.14 -16.31
CA GLN A 74 -17.07 27.51 -15.60
C GLN A 74 -16.74 26.07 -15.22
N VAL A 75 -16.80 25.78 -13.92
CA VAL A 75 -16.65 24.43 -13.39
C VAL A 75 -17.99 23.72 -13.43
N ILE A 76 -18.09 22.64 -14.19
CA ILE A 76 -19.24 21.74 -14.14
C ILE A 76 -19.07 20.80 -12.94
N PRO A 77 -20.04 20.74 -12.01
CA PRO A 77 -20.00 19.75 -10.94
C PRO A 77 -19.99 18.33 -11.53
N ILE A 78 -19.11 17.45 -11.04
CA ILE A 78 -19.09 16.00 -11.36
C ILE A 78 -20.39 15.28 -10.87
N THR A 79 -21.37 16.05 -10.39
CA THR A 79 -22.59 15.58 -9.73
C THR A 79 -23.77 15.52 -10.69
N ASP A 80 -23.61 15.08 -11.94
CA ASP A 80 -24.80 14.78 -12.75
C ASP A 80 -25.51 13.55 -12.13
N PRO A 81 -26.71 13.70 -11.55
CA PRO A 81 -27.42 12.59 -10.93
C PRO A 81 -27.89 11.56 -11.97
N ALA A 82 -27.95 11.94 -13.26
CA ALA A 82 -28.33 11.05 -14.36
C ALA A 82 -27.14 10.18 -14.81
N GLU A 83 -25.90 10.70 -14.81
CA GLU A 83 -24.69 9.93 -15.16
C GLU A 83 -24.25 8.94 -14.07
N ASN A 84 -24.73 9.10 -12.83
CA ASN A 84 -24.42 8.22 -11.69
C ASN A 84 -25.28 6.93 -11.62
N ARG A 85 -26.06 6.64 -12.65
CA ARG A 85 -26.91 5.42 -12.75
C ARG A 85 -26.30 4.43 -13.74
N GLY A 86 -26.30 3.14 -13.37
CA GLY A 86 -25.79 2.05 -14.21
C GLY A 86 -24.30 1.72 -14.00
N ILE A 87 -23.82 0.74 -14.77
CA ILE A 87 -22.47 0.16 -14.63
C ILE A 87 -21.36 1.15 -15.07
N GLY A 88 -21.68 2.07 -15.99
CA GLY A 88 -20.71 3.02 -16.54
C GLY A 88 -20.03 3.92 -15.50
N ARG A 89 -20.66 4.18 -14.35
CA ARG A 89 -20.11 5.04 -13.28
C ARG A 89 -18.81 4.49 -12.66
N PHE A 90 -18.62 3.17 -12.68
CA PHE A 90 -17.41 2.54 -12.15
C PHE A 90 -16.22 2.70 -13.11
N PHE A 91 -16.48 3.09 -14.36
CA PHE A 91 -15.46 3.32 -15.39
C PHE A 91 -15.31 4.82 -15.69
N ARG A 92 -15.49 5.70 -14.69
CA ARG A 92 -15.32 7.15 -14.82
C ARG A 92 -14.85 7.74 -13.49
N LEU A 93 -14.31 8.95 -13.53
CA LEU A 93 -14.04 9.73 -12.33
C LEU A 93 -15.35 9.94 -11.55
N SER A 94 -15.38 9.48 -10.29
CA SER A 94 -16.51 9.67 -9.39
C SER A 94 -16.04 10.37 -8.12
N LEU A 95 -16.96 11.09 -7.48
CA LEU A 95 -16.77 11.69 -6.15
C LEU A 95 -17.60 10.99 -5.07
N ASP A 96 -18.29 9.90 -5.41
CA ASP A 96 -18.99 9.06 -4.44
C ASP A 96 -18.03 8.04 -3.85
N HIS A 97 -17.80 8.14 -2.55
CA HIS A 97 -16.93 7.24 -1.80
C HIS A 97 -17.33 5.76 -1.89
N LYS A 98 -18.61 5.47 -2.15
CA LYS A 98 -19.07 4.11 -2.42
C LYS A 98 -18.59 3.60 -3.77
N VAL A 99 -18.61 4.45 -4.79
CA VAL A 99 -18.12 4.09 -6.13
C VAL A 99 -16.61 3.90 -6.09
N ILE A 100 -15.89 4.82 -5.45
CA ILE A 100 -14.43 4.72 -5.29
C ILE A 100 -14.05 3.45 -4.51
N GLY A 101 -14.75 3.13 -3.41
CA GLY A 101 -14.52 1.89 -2.67
C GLY A 101 -14.69 0.63 -3.54
N ILE A 102 -15.70 0.59 -4.43
CA ILE A 102 -15.88 -0.54 -5.36
C ILE A 102 -14.82 -0.54 -6.46
N GLN A 103 -14.43 0.62 -6.97
CA GLN A 103 -13.34 0.75 -7.94
C GLN A 103 -12.03 0.17 -7.37
N TYR A 104 -11.67 0.57 -6.15
CA TYR A 104 -10.56 -0.05 -5.41
C TYR A 104 -10.74 -1.56 -5.32
N MET A 105 -11.91 -2.04 -4.87
CA MET A 105 -12.17 -3.48 -4.67
C MET A 105 -11.87 -4.29 -5.94
N VAL A 106 -12.41 -3.85 -7.09
CA VAL A 106 -12.23 -4.56 -8.36
C VAL A 106 -10.78 -4.52 -8.81
N THR A 107 -10.11 -3.36 -8.75
CA THR A 107 -8.70 -3.25 -9.11
C THR A 107 -7.84 -4.19 -8.26
N ILE A 108 -8.07 -4.20 -6.95
CA ILE A 108 -7.35 -5.06 -6.00
C ILE A 108 -7.58 -6.54 -6.27
N LEU A 109 -8.82 -6.97 -6.54
CA LEU A 109 -9.11 -8.38 -6.84
C LEU A 109 -8.42 -8.85 -8.13
N LEU A 110 -8.34 -7.99 -9.15
CA LEU A 110 -7.61 -8.29 -10.39
C LEU A 110 -6.10 -8.43 -10.13
N MET A 111 -5.54 -7.55 -9.32
CA MET A 111 -4.13 -7.61 -8.95
C MET A 111 -3.85 -8.84 -8.07
N LEU A 112 -4.75 -9.20 -7.15
CA LEU A 112 -4.65 -10.39 -6.31
C LEU A 112 -4.65 -11.66 -7.15
N LEU A 113 -5.50 -11.72 -8.18
CA LEU A 113 -5.50 -12.80 -9.15
C LEU A 113 -4.15 -12.89 -9.88
N PHE A 114 -3.62 -11.76 -10.34
CA PHE A 114 -2.35 -11.73 -11.07
C PHE A 114 -1.16 -12.16 -10.20
N GLY A 115 -1.02 -11.58 -9.00
CA GLY A 115 0.02 -12.00 -8.06
C GLY A 115 -0.18 -13.44 -7.57
N GLY A 116 -1.41 -13.91 -7.45
CA GLY A 116 -1.74 -15.28 -7.04
C GLY A 116 -1.34 -16.31 -8.10
N ILE A 117 -1.57 -16.00 -9.39
CA ILE A 117 -1.03 -16.79 -10.51
C ILE A 117 0.50 -16.82 -10.43
N GLY A 118 1.14 -15.67 -10.16
CA GLY A 118 2.59 -15.60 -9.95
C GLY A 118 3.07 -16.53 -8.83
N ALA A 119 2.37 -16.57 -7.69
CA ALA A 119 2.68 -17.49 -6.59
C ALA A 119 2.59 -18.96 -7.03
N MET A 120 1.56 -19.32 -7.81
CA MET A 120 1.40 -20.70 -8.30
C MET A 120 2.51 -21.09 -9.27
N LEU A 121 2.95 -20.17 -10.12
CA LEU A 121 4.09 -20.40 -11.01
C LEU A 121 5.39 -20.59 -10.21
N ILE A 122 5.65 -19.75 -9.19
CA ILE A 122 6.81 -19.92 -8.29
C ILE A 122 6.78 -21.29 -7.63
N ARG A 123 5.63 -21.72 -7.09
CA ARG A 123 5.49 -23.02 -6.45
C ARG A 123 5.66 -24.17 -7.43
N THR A 124 5.20 -24.00 -8.67
CA THR A 124 5.39 -24.99 -9.74
C THR A 124 6.88 -25.16 -10.05
N SER A 125 7.65 -24.07 -10.17
CA SER A 125 9.11 -24.13 -10.39
C SER A 125 9.86 -24.81 -9.24
N LEU A 126 9.31 -24.80 -8.03
CA LEU A 126 9.90 -25.43 -6.83
C LEU A 126 9.51 -26.91 -6.65
N LEU A 127 8.74 -27.51 -7.57
CA LEU A 127 8.38 -28.94 -7.51
C LEU A 127 9.58 -29.85 -7.84
N VAL A 128 10.55 -29.33 -8.56
CA VAL A 128 11.79 -30.01 -8.94
C VAL A 128 12.99 -29.18 -8.51
N PRO A 129 14.15 -29.81 -8.21
CA PRO A 129 15.33 -29.10 -7.74
C PRO A 129 16.11 -28.39 -8.85
N ASP A 130 15.80 -28.63 -10.12
CA ASP A 130 16.48 -28.04 -11.27
C ASP A 130 15.70 -26.86 -11.88
N SER A 131 16.37 -26.02 -12.66
CA SER A 131 15.77 -24.82 -13.28
C SER A 131 15.04 -25.13 -14.60
N THR A 132 14.50 -26.34 -14.76
CA THR A 132 13.91 -26.79 -16.03
C THR A 132 12.60 -26.06 -16.36
N ILE A 133 11.80 -25.74 -15.34
CA ILE A 133 10.50 -25.08 -15.51
C ILE A 133 10.67 -23.59 -15.76
N THR A 134 11.61 -22.94 -15.07
CA THR A 134 11.82 -21.50 -15.16
C THR A 134 13.30 -21.17 -15.03
N PRO A 135 13.91 -20.52 -16.05
CA PRO A 135 15.30 -20.07 -15.96
C PRO A 135 15.51 -19.11 -14.76
N PRO A 136 16.70 -19.10 -14.14
CA PRO A 136 16.95 -18.35 -12.91
C PRO A 136 16.58 -16.86 -12.95
N GLY A 137 16.92 -16.14 -14.03
CA GLY A 137 16.59 -14.71 -14.16
C GLY A 137 15.07 -14.45 -14.22
N ASN A 138 14.33 -15.32 -14.89
CA ASN A 138 12.87 -15.24 -14.96
C ASN A 138 12.24 -15.60 -13.62
N TYR A 139 12.81 -16.57 -12.90
CA TYR A 139 12.35 -16.97 -11.58
C TYR A 139 12.48 -15.83 -10.57
N ILE A 140 13.63 -15.14 -10.54
CA ILE A 140 13.83 -13.96 -9.67
C ILE A 140 12.85 -12.84 -10.03
N SER A 141 12.69 -12.57 -11.33
CA SER A 141 11.74 -11.54 -11.79
C SER A 141 10.30 -11.88 -11.41
N LEU A 142 9.92 -13.15 -11.48
CA LEU A 142 8.60 -13.65 -11.09
C LEU A 142 8.37 -13.50 -9.59
N ILE A 143 9.37 -13.81 -8.75
CA ILE A 143 9.31 -13.57 -7.30
C ILE A 143 9.12 -12.08 -7.03
N GLY A 144 9.95 -11.23 -7.65
CA GLY A 144 9.86 -9.78 -7.48
C GLY A 144 8.49 -9.26 -7.88
N LEU A 145 7.97 -9.69 -9.03
CA LEU A 145 6.65 -9.27 -9.51
C LEU A 145 5.52 -9.74 -8.60
N HIS A 146 5.52 -11.01 -8.17
CA HIS A 146 4.56 -11.52 -7.20
C HIS A 146 4.58 -10.68 -5.92
N ALA A 147 5.77 -10.47 -5.34
CA ALA A 147 5.93 -9.78 -4.07
C ALA A 147 5.56 -8.30 -4.16
N VAL A 148 6.02 -7.59 -5.20
CA VAL A 148 5.68 -6.18 -5.44
C VAL A 148 4.18 -5.99 -5.66
N MET A 149 3.55 -6.87 -6.45
CA MET A 149 2.10 -6.83 -6.63
C MET A 149 1.39 -7.08 -5.30
N MET A 150 1.78 -8.12 -4.55
CA MET A 150 1.13 -8.46 -3.28
C MET A 150 1.31 -7.41 -2.20
N ILE A 151 2.49 -6.81 -2.06
CA ILE A 151 2.72 -5.73 -1.09
C ILE A 151 1.88 -4.51 -1.48
N PHE A 152 1.91 -4.08 -2.75
CA PHE A 152 1.05 -3.01 -3.26
C PHE A 152 -0.44 -3.26 -3.01
N ILE A 153 -0.90 -4.48 -3.31
CA ILE A 153 -2.27 -4.93 -3.08
C ILE A 153 -2.58 -4.82 -1.60
N THR A 154 -1.74 -5.38 -0.73
CA THR A 154 -1.98 -5.41 0.72
C THR A 154 -2.11 -4.00 1.31
N SER A 155 -1.30 -3.03 0.85
CA SER A 155 -1.41 -1.61 1.23
C SER A 155 -2.72 -0.97 0.83
N ALA A 156 -3.33 -1.43 -0.26
CA ALA A 156 -4.57 -0.88 -0.80
C ALA A 156 -5.84 -1.67 -0.38
N VAL A 157 -5.77 -2.97 -0.08
CA VAL A 157 -6.93 -3.91 0.06
C VAL A 157 -7.92 -3.52 1.14
N ILE A 158 -7.45 -3.02 2.28
CA ILE A 158 -8.35 -2.78 3.42
C ILE A 158 -8.66 -1.30 3.57
N VAL A 159 -7.67 -0.44 3.38
CA VAL A 159 -7.85 1.01 3.46
C VAL A 159 -8.64 1.54 2.26
N GLY A 160 -8.36 1.05 1.05
CA GLY A 160 -8.99 1.52 -0.19
C GLY A 160 -10.47 1.13 -0.27
N PRO A 161 -10.80 -0.15 -0.48
CA PRO A 161 -12.17 -0.61 -0.62
C PRO A 161 -13.04 -0.38 0.62
N PHE A 162 -12.64 -0.96 1.76
CA PHE A 162 -13.46 -0.94 2.96
C PHE A 162 -13.38 0.42 3.67
N GLY A 163 -12.21 1.06 3.71
CA GLY A 163 -12.08 2.39 4.30
C GLY A 163 -12.95 3.42 3.58
N ASN A 164 -12.81 3.58 2.26
CA ASN A 164 -13.62 4.56 1.52
C ASN A 164 -15.11 4.21 1.52
N TYR A 165 -15.48 2.93 1.42
CA TYR A 165 -16.89 2.54 1.39
C TYR A 165 -17.56 2.66 2.77
N LEU A 166 -16.96 2.09 3.81
CA LEU A 166 -17.63 1.89 5.10
C LEU A 166 -17.40 3.04 6.08
N VAL A 167 -16.25 3.71 6.10
CA VAL A 167 -15.95 4.71 7.14
C VAL A 167 -16.97 5.85 7.16
N PRO A 168 -17.32 6.51 6.02
CA PRO A 168 -18.33 7.54 6.02
C PRO A 168 -19.69 7.04 6.52
N LEU A 169 -20.09 5.82 6.14
CA LEU A 169 -21.35 5.21 6.59
C LEU A 169 -21.35 4.96 8.10
N MET A 170 -20.24 4.42 8.62
CA MET A 170 -20.06 4.08 10.03
C MET A 170 -20.02 5.31 10.94
N ILE A 171 -19.51 6.45 10.45
CA ILE A 171 -19.48 7.71 11.21
C ILE A 171 -20.70 8.62 10.95
N GLY A 172 -21.62 8.21 10.08
CA GLY A 172 -22.80 8.98 9.70
C GLY A 172 -22.52 10.20 8.80
N ALA A 173 -21.40 10.19 8.07
CA ALA A 173 -21.06 11.21 7.10
C ALA A 173 -21.67 10.89 5.72
N ARG A 174 -22.05 11.93 4.97
CA ARG A 174 -22.60 11.79 3.61
C ARG A 174 -21.53 11.56 2.54
N ARG A 175 -20.30 11.99 2.80
CA ARG A 175 -19.16 11.99 1.87
C ARG A 175 -17.84 12.12 2.65
N MET A 176 -16.73 11.87 1.98
CA MET A 176 -15.39 12.19 2.47
C MET A 176 -15.17 13.70 2.58
N ALA A 177 -14.20 14.13 3.39
CA ALA A 177 -13.83 15.53 3.58
C ALA A 177 -13.35 16.19 2.27
N PHE A 178 -12.52 15.49 1.51
CA PHE A 178 -11.98 15.94 0.22
C PHE A 178 -12.28 14.91 -0.89
N PRO A 179 -13.50 14.89 -1.47
CA PRO A 179 -13.89 13.87 -2.45
C PRO A 179 -13.02 13.82 -3.72
N ARG A 180 -12.42 14.95 -4.14
CA ARG A 180 -11.49 14.95 -5.27
C ARG A 180 -10.14 14.34 -4.92
N LEU A 181 -9.66 14.58 -3.70
CA LEU A 181 -8.42 13.97 -3.19
C LEU A 181 -8.60 12.45 -3.02
N GLU A 182 -9.80 12.04 -2.60
CA GLU A 182 -10.21 10.64 -2.59
C GLU A 182 -10.13 10.01 -3.98
N ALA A 183 -10.72 10.65 -4.98
CA ALA A 183 -10.68 10.16 -6.35
C ALA A 183 -9.23 10.08 -6.87
N LEU A 184 -8.39 11.09 -6.57
CA LEU A 184 -6.98 11.06 -6.94
C LEU A 184 -6.27 9.85 -6.33
N SER A 185 -6.50 9.57 -5.04
CA SER A 185 -5.87 8.44 -4.36
C SER A 185 -6.13 7.12 -5.09
N PHE A 186 -7.34 6.94 -5.65
CA PHE A 186 -7.66 5.78 -6.47
C PHE A 186 -7.03 5.86 -7.86
N TRP A 187 -7.18 6.97 -8.58
CA TRP A 187 -6.80 7.03 -10.00
C TRP A 187 -5.29 6.99 -10.25
N VAL A 188 -4.44 7.13 -9.23
CA VAL A 188 -3.00 6.86 -9.32
C VAL A 188 -2.64 5.36 -9.19
N VAL A 189 -3.54 4.54 -8.64
CA VAL A 189 -3.31 3.10 -8.38
C VAL A 189 -3.28 2.27 -9.68
N PRO A 190 -4.24 2.40 -10.63
CA PRO A 190 -4.16 1.69 -11.90
C PRO A 190 -2.88 1.94 -12.71
N PRO A 191 -2.40 3.19 -12.93
CA PRO A 191 -1.15 3.40 -13.64
C PRO A 191 0.05 2.85 -12.87
N ALA A 192 0.09 2.97 -11.53
CA ALA A 192 1.16 2.35 -10.73
C ALA A 192 1.23 0.83 -10.95
N ALA A 193 0.09 0.13 -10.92
CA ALA A 193 0.02 -1.30 -11.16
C ALA A 193 0.52 -1.69 -12.56
N ILE A 194 0.10 -0.95 -13.59
CA ILE A 194 0.53 -1.20 -14.98
C ILE A 194 2.03 -0.96 -15.14
N ILE A 195 2.56 0.12 -14.56
CA ILE A 195 3.99 0.44 -14.60
C ILE A 195 4.80 -0.69 -13.93
N LEU A 196 4.40 -1.15 -12.74
CA LEU A 196 5.08 -2.25 -12.06
C LEU A 196 5.02 -3.56 -12.86
N ALA A 197 3.89 -3.87 -13.50
CA ALA A 197 3.78 -5.04 -14.38
C ALA A 197 4.71 -4.93 -15.59
N ALA A 198 4.88 -3.71 -16.13
CA ALA A 198 5.71 -3.44 -17.28
C ALA A 198 7.19 -3.74 -17.04
N ALA A 199 7.66 -3.74 -15.78
CA ALA A 199 9.05 -4.05 -15.43
C ALA A 199 9.54 -5.37 -16.04
N THR A 200 8.66 -6.36 -16.18
CA THR A 200 8.96 -7.67 -16.79
C THR A 200 9.47 -7.55 -18.23
N PHE A 201 9.03 -6.53 -18.97
CA PHE A 201 9.49 -6.26 -20.34
C PHE A 201 10.83 -5.49 -20.39
N TRP A 202 11.29 -4.99 -19.24
CA TRP A 202 12.49 -4.15 -19.09
C TRP A 202 13.57 -4.81 -18.22
N GLY A 203 13.57 -6.14 -18.11
CA GLY A 203 14.56 -6.90 -17.35
C GLY A 203 14.14 -7.28 -15.92
N GLY A 204 12.90 -6.97 -15.51
CA GLY A 204 12.30 -7.44 -14.27
C GLY A 204 12.86 -6.79 -13.00
N PHE A 205 12.71 -7.50 -11.88
CA PHE A 205 13.09 -7.05 -10.53
C PHE A 205 14.15 -7.99 -9.92
N PRO A 206 15.46 -7.79 -10.22
CA PRO A 206 16.51 -8.65 -9.68
C PRO A 206 16.71 -8.52 -8.16
N THR A 207 16.11 -7.48 -7.56
CA THR A 207 16.25 -7.09 -6.16
C THR A 207 15.16 -7.68 -5.25
N GLY A 208 14.25 -8.48 -5.80
CA GLY A 208 12.99 -8.80 -5.11
C GLY A 208 12.13 -7.55 -4.90
N TRP A 209 11.34 -7.50 -3.83
CA TRP A 209 10.47 -6.35 -3.54
C TRP A 209 11.14 -5.26 -2.69
N THR A 210 12.28 -5.54 -2.06
CA THR A 210 12.94 -4.62 -1.13
C THR A 210 13.85 -3.61 -1.82
N GLY A 211 14.21 -3.83 -3.10
CA GLY A 211 14.91 -2.83 -3.91
C GLY A 211 16.35 -2.52 -3.45
N TYR A 212 17.01 -3.46 -2.77
CA TYR A 212 18.30 -3.21 -2.11
C TYR A 212 19.46 -2.86 -3.08
N PRO A 213 20.20 -1.78 -2.81
CA PRO A 213 21.53 -1.55 -3.37
C PRO A 213 22.53 -2.60 -2.86
N PRO A 214 23.55 -2.99 -3.66
CA PRO A 214 23.91 -2.40 -4.94
C PRO A 214 23.10 -2.96 -6.13
N LEU A 215 22.30 -4.01 -5.93
CA LEU A 215 21.58 -4.67 -7.02
C LEU A 215 20.58 -3.74 -7.71
N SER A 216 19.93 -2.82 -6.99
CA SER A 216 19.02 -1.84 -7.58
C SER A 216 19.71 -0.77 -8.40
N GLU A 217 21.00 -0.49 -8.16
CA GLU A 217 21.81 0.40 -9.00
C GLU A 217 22.23 -0.34 -10.28
N GLN A 218 22.68 -1.59 -10.14
CA GLN A 218 23.17 -2.42 -11.25
C GLN A 218 22.05 -2.97 -12.15
N ALA A 219 20.80 -2.87 -11.70
CA ALA A 219 19.64 -3.37 -12.43
C ALA A 219 19.38 -2.59 -13.72
N GLY A 220 18.78 -3.27 -14.70
CA GLY A 220 18.30 -2.64 -15.93
C GLY A 220 17.08 -1.74 -15.71
N GLN A 221 16.51 -1.25 -16.81
CA GLN A 221 15.44 -0.25 -16.80
C GLN A 221 14.16 -0.68 -16.05
N GLY A 222 13.92 -1.98 -15.82
CA GLY A 222 12.81 -2.48 -15.01
C GLY A 222 12.82 -1.97 -13.56
N MET A 223 13.98 -1.60 -13.03
CA MET A 223 14.06 -0.95 -11.71
C MET A 223 13.45 0.46 -11.72
N ASN A 224 13.42 1.15 -12.87
CA ASN A 224 12.73 2.45 -12.96
C ASN A 224 11.20 2.29 -12.85
N SER A 225 10.66 1.16 -13.31
CA SER A 225 9.26 0.80 -13.11
C SER A 225 8.96 0.63 -11.61
N TYR A 226 9.85 -0.03 -10.85
CA TYR A 226 9.75 -0.14 -9.39
C TYR A 226 9.70 1.24 -8.75
N ILE A 227 10.66 2.10 -9.09
CA ILE A 227 10.81 3.44 -8.50
C ILE A 227 9.55 4.27 -8.70
N VAL A 228 9.08 4.40 -9.95
CA VAL A 228 7.91 5.22 -10.26
C VAL A 228 6.62 4.59 -9.72
N GLY A 229 6.48 3.26 -9.83
CA GLY A 229 5.32 2.55 -9.32
C GLY A 229 5.13 2.74 -7.81
N PHE A 230 6.17 2.49 -7.01
CA PHE A 230 6.11 2.71 -5.56
C PHE A 230 5.97 4.19 -5.17
N ALA A 231 6.55 5.11 -5.94
CA ALA A 231 6.36 6.54 -5.68
C ALA A 231 4.89 6.97 -5.85
N LEU A 232 4.20 6.46 -6.88
CA LEU A 232 2.76 6.69 -7.08
C LEU A 232 1.92 6.09 -5.95
N ILE A 233 2.32 4.92 -5.42
CA ILE A 233 1.67 4.29 -4.27
C ILE A 233 1.85 5.14 -3.02
N ALA A 234 3.05 5.69 -2.79
CA ALA A 234 3.29 6.60 -1.67
C ALA A 234 2.39 7.85 -1.75
N VAL A 235 2.21 8.42 -2.95
CA VAL A 235 1.24 9.52 -3.17
C VAL A 235 -0.19 9.08 -2.85
N ALA A 236 -0.61 7.88 -3.26
CA ALA A 236 -1.92 7.34 -2.93
C ALA A 236 -2.14 7.21 -1.41
N LEU A 237 -1.15 6.68 -0.68
CA LEU A 237 -1.19 6.51 0.77
C LEU A 237 -1.28 7.84 1.51
N VAL A 238 -0.45 8.83 1.13
CA VAL A 238 -0.47 10.16 1.77
C VAL A 238 -1.81 10.84 1.53
N THR A 239 -2.28 10.88 0.29
CA THR A 239 -3.55 11.56 -0.06
C THR A 239 -4.77 10.89 0.57
N SER A 240 -4.79 9.55 0.59
CA SER A 240 -5.81 8.75 1.30
C SER A 240 -5.78 9.01 2.80
N GLY A 241 -4.59 8.96 3.43
CA GLY A 241 -4.40 9.18 4.86
C GLY A 241 -4.88 10.55 5.33
N VAL A 242 -4.49 11.63 4.65
CA VAL A 242 -4.96 13.00 4.96
C VAL A 242 -6.48 13.08 4.89
N ASN A 243 -7.08 12.56 3.82
CA ASN A 243 -8.51 12.65 3.59
C ASN A 243 -9.31 11.85 4.64
N MET A 244 -8.82 10.67 4.98
CA MET A 244 -9.45 9.79 5.96
C MET A 244 -9.38 10.37 7.38
N LEU A 245 -8.23 10.93 7.77
CA LEU A 245 -8.09 11.66 9.04
C LEU A 245 -9.03 12.86 9.11
N ALA A 246 -9.05 13.70 8.08
CA ALA A 246 -9.93 14.86 8.01
C ALA A 246 -11.42 14.45 8.09
N THR A 247 -11.78 13.35 7.43
CA THR A 247 -13.14 12.80 7.46
C THR A 247 -13.54 12.31 8.85
N ILE A 248 -12.71 11.48 9.49
CA ILE A 248 -12.99 10.91 10.81
C ILE A 248 -12.98 12.00 11.89
N ILE A 249 -12.08 12.99 11.81
CA ILE A 249 -11.99 14.07 12.80
C ILE A 249 -13.16 15.05 12.62
N GLY A 250 -13.42 15.46 11.39
CA GLY A 250 -14.27 16.62 11.09
C GLY A 250 -15.73 16.31 10.74
N LEU A 251 -16.07 15.09 10.31
CA LEU A 251 -17.39 14.80 9.71
C LEU A 251 -18.24 13.76 10.47
N ARG A 252 -17.86 13.38 11.69
CA ARG A 252 -18.68 12.50 12.53
C ARG A 252 -20.06 13.10 12.80
N ALA A 253 -21.07 12.23 12.86
CA ALA A 253 -22.43 12.60 13.22
C ALA A 253 -22.47 13.26 14.62
N PRO A 254 -23.34 14.27 14.82
CA PRO A 254 -23.55 14.89 16.13
C PRO A 254 -23.88 13.85 17.20
N GLY A 255 -23.18 13.91 18.34
CA GLY A 255 -23.36 12.96 19.46
C GLY A 255 -22.47 11.69 19.41
N MET A 256 -21.71 11.50 18.33
CA MET A 256 -20.67 10.46 18.24
C MET A 256 -19.36 10.96 18.88
N THR A 257 -19.17 10.63 20.15
CA THR A 257 -17.90 10.87 20.85
C THR A 257 -16.83 9.87 20.40
N TRP A 258 -15.55 10.16 20.66
CA TRP A 258 -14.45 9.26 20.34
C TRP A 258 -14.61 7.86 20.93
N THR A 259 -15.15 7.75 22.15
CA THR A 259 -15.40 6.46 22.82
C THR A 259 -16.58 5.67 22.24
N ARG A 260 -17.23 6.17 21.18
CA ARG A 260 -18.36 5.54 20.49
C ARG A 260 -18.02 5.17 19.04
N LEU A 261 -16.79 5.42 18.60
CA LEU A 261 -16.39 5.06 17.24
C LEU A 261 -16.31 3.53 17.09
N PRO A 262 -16.77 2.97 15.96
CA PRO A 262 -16.57 1.56 15.65
C PRO A 262 -15.08 1.20 15.63
N MET A 263 -14.74 -0.04 15.97
CA MET A 263 -13.36 -0.53 16.01
C MET A 263 -12.71 -0.50 14.62
N PHE A 264 -13.48 -0.76 13.56
CA PHE A 264 -12.96 -0.60 12.20
C PHE A 264 -12.53 0.84 11.91
N VAL A 265 -13.29 1.84 12.38
CA VAL A 265 -12.95 3.25 12.20
C VAL A 265 -11.68 3.60 12.98
N TRP A 266 -11.47 3.05 14.18
CA TRP A 266 -10.20 3.20 14.91
C TRP A 266 -9.01 2.56 14.18
N GLY A 267 -9.21 1.37 13.58
CA GLY A 267 -8.19 0.72 12.75
C GLY A 267 -7.80 1.56 11.54
N ILE A 268 -8.78 2.13 10.84
CA ILE A 268 -8.52 3.05 9.72
C ILE A 268 -7.89 4.35 10.20
N PHE A 269 -8.31 4.90 11.34
CA PHE A 269 -7.76 6.14 11.90
C PHE A 269 -6.25 6.00 12.19
N THR A 270 -5.87 4.96 12.93
CA THR A 270 -4.46 4.67 13.26
C THR A 270 -3.63 4.38 12.01
N THR A 271 -4.17 3.62 11.07
CA THR A 271 -3.54 3.35 9.77
C THR A 271 -3.32 4.61 8.95
N SER A 272 -4.27 5.54 8.98
CA SER A 272 -4.15 6.79 8.23
C SER A 272 -3.04 7.69 8.79
N ILE A 273 -2.76 7.62 10.10
CA ILE A 273 -1.60 8.28 10.72
C ILE A 273 -0.30 7.66 10.19
N LEU A 274 -0.21 6.32 10.23
CA LEU A 274 0.98 5.60 9.75
C LEU A 274 1.25 5.90 8.27
N GLY A 275 0.24 5.77 7.40
CA GLY A 275 0.38 6.03 5.97
C GLY A 275 0.80 7.47 5.66
N LEU A 276 0.22 8.45 6.38
CA LEU A 276 0.58 9.87 6.21
C LEU A 276 2.04 10.16 6.57
N LEU A 277 2.55 9.56 7.66
CA LEU A 277 3.86 9.89 8.21
C LEU A 277 4.98 9.00 7.66
N ALA A 278 4.71 7.74 7.34
CA ALA A 278 5.72 6.78 6.90
C ALA A 278 5.96 6.83 5.39
N ALA A 279 4.90 6.93 4.57
CA ALA A 279 5.03 6.92 3.11
C ALA A 279 5.94 8.01 2.52
N PRO A 280 6.02 9.24 3.09
CA PRO A 280 6.98 10.25 2.64
C PRO A 280 8.45 9.80 2.74
N VAL A 281 8.80 8.94 3.70
CA VAL A 281 10.17 8.42 3.85
C VAL A 281 10.53 7.48 2.70
N LEU A 282 9.62 6.58 2.32
CA LEU A 282 9.79 5.74 1.14
C LEU A 282 9.89 6.59 -0.13
N ALA A 283 9.02 7.59 -0.30
CA ALA A 283 9.07 8.48 -1.45
C ALA A 283 10.43 9.20 -1.56
N ALA A 284 10.97 9.69 -0.44
CA ALA A 284 12.30 10.29 -0.40
C ALA A 284 13.41 9.29 -0.79
N ALA A 285 13.36 8.06 -0.26
CA ALA A 285 14.32 7.01 -0.62
C ALA A 285 14.28 6.68 -2.11
N LEU A 286 13.07 6.52 -2.68
CA LEU A 286 12.88 6.26 -4.11
C LEU A 286 13.39 7.41 -4.98
N ILE A 287 13.20 8.67 -4.56
CA ILE A 287 13.75 9.84 -5.25
C ILE A 287 15.29 9.81 -5.21
N MET A 288 15.89 9.52 -4.05
CA MET A 288 17.36 9.38 -3.94
C MET A 288 17.89 8.26 -4.87
N LEU A 289 17.20 7.13 -4.95
CA LEU A 289 17.60 6.03 -5.84
C LEU A 289 17.39 6.39 -7.31
N ALA A 290 16.32 7.13 -7.63
CA ALA A 290 16.10 7.66 -8.97
C ALA A 290 17.26 8.58 -9.38
N MET A 291 17.71 9.44 -8.47
CA MET A 291 18.82 10.37 -8.72
C MET A 291 20.15 9.62 -8.90
N ASP A 292 20.41 8.57 -8.11
CA ASP A 292 21.60 7.73 -8.27
C ASP A 292 21.64 7.07 -9.66
N ARG A 293 20.47 6.68 -10.19
CA ARG A 293 20.33 6.05 -11.51
C ARG A 293 20.28 7.01 -12.71
N THR A 294 20.08 8.32 -12.50
CA THR A 294 19.82 9.28 -13.59
C THR A 294 20.85 10.39 -13.68
N VAL A 295 21.07 11.11 -12.58
CA VAL A 295 21.92 12.30 -12.54
C VAL A 295 23.21 12.04 -11.77
N ASN A 296 23.58 10.76 -11.60
CA ASN A 296 24.82 10.29 -11.00
C ASN A 296 25.06 10.82 -9.57
N THR A 297 23.99 10.95 -8.78
CA THR A 297 24.21 11.04 -7.32
C THR A 297 24.70 9.70 -6.78
N THR A 298 25.12 9.71 -5.52
CA THR A 298 25.79 8.57 -4.90
C THR A 298 25.29 8.33 -3.48
N PHE A 299 23.99 8.54 -3.24
CA PHE A 299 23.38 8.35 -1.91
C PHE A 299 23.59 6.91 -1.40
N PHE A 300 23.39 5.94 -2.27
CA PHE A 300 23.47 4.51 -1.94
C PHE A 300 24.65 3.80 -2.60
N VAL A 301 25.53 4.53 -3.29
CA VAL A 301 26.67 3.95 -4.02
C VAL A 301 27.91 3.91 -3.12
N ALA A 302 28.16 2.77 -2.49
CA ALA A 302 29.25 2.60 -1.52
C ALA A 302 30.65 2.96 -2.06
N SER A 303 30.93 2.68 -3.34
CA SER A 303 32.23 3.00 -3.95
C SER A 303 32.52 4.50 -4.03
N ASN A 304 31.49 5.33 -3.94
CA ASN A 304 31.58 6.79 -4.04
C ASN A 304 31.25 7.49 -2.72
N GLY A 305 31.31 6.77 -1.59
CA GLY A 305 31.05 7.32 -0.25
C GLY A 305 29.59 7.27 0.21
N GLY A 306 28.69 6.73 -0.62
CA GLY A 306 27.31 6.42 -0.23
C GLY A 306 27.20 5.22 0.70
N SER A 307 25.97 4.85 1.08
CA SER A 307 25.72 3.73 1.99
C SER A 307 24.55 2.87 1.54
N ASN A 308 24.81 1.59 1.24
CA ASN A 308 23.74 0.62 0.97
C ASN A 308 22.82 0.47 2.20
N TYR A 309 23.39 0.50 3.41
CA TYR A 309 22.63 0.42 4.65
C TYR A 309 21.67 1.60 4.84
N LEU A 310 21.99 2.78 4.29
CA LEU A 310 21.07 3.92 4.32
C LEU A 310 19.76 3.60 3.60
N TRP A 311 19.82 2.92 2.44
CA TRP A 311 18.60 2.46 1.75
C TRP A 311 17.81 1.51 2.63
N GLU A 312 18.45 0.46 3.15
CA GLU A 312 17.78 -0.54 3.98
C GLU A 312 17.11 0.12 5.20
N ASN A 313 17.80 1.08 5.83
CA ASN A 313 17.26 1.81 6.97
C ASN A 313 16.01 2.61 6.60
N LEU A 314 16.06 3.42 5.54
CA LEU A 314 14.94 4.25 5.10
C LEU A 314 13.78 3.40 4.60
N PHE A 315 14.08 2.33 3.85
CA PHE A 315 13.08 1.39 3.34
C PHE A 315 12.31 0.76 4.49
N TRP A 316 13.00 0.22 5.51
CA TRP A 316 12.31 -0.43 6.63
C TRP A 316 11.70 0.54 7.63
N PHE A 317 12.26 1.76 7.77
CA PHE A 317 11.59 2.81 8.54
C PHE A 317 10.18 3.07 8.03
N PHE A 318 9.95 2.94 6.73
CA PHE A 318 8.61 2.87 6.15
C PHE A 318 7.99 1.47 6.24
N GLY A 319 8.71 0.45 5.78
CA GLY A 319 8.17 -0.89 5.50
C GLY A 319 7.64 -1.60 6.73
N HIS A 320 8.21 -1.33 7.90
CA HIS A 320 7.71 -1.93 9.13
C HIS A 320 6.42 -1.25 9.65
N PRO A 321 6.31 0.08 9.72
CA PRO A 321 5.00 0.73 9.84
C PRO A 321 3.99 0.31 8.77
N GLU A 322 4.45 0.05 7.54
CA GLU A 322 3.59 -0.38 6.43
C GLU A 322 2.89 -1.71 6.73
N VAL A 323 3.58 -2.71 7.29
CA VAL A 323 2.89 -3.97 7.65
C VAL A 323 1.76 -3.77 8.67
N TYR A 324 1.82 -2.70 9.47
CA TYR A 324 0.74 -2.34 10.39
C TYR A 324 -0.39 -1.53 9.73
N ILE A 325 -0.11 -0.81 8.64
CA ILE A 325 -1.15 -0.20 7.79
C ILE A 325 -2.12 -1.28 7.30
N PHE A 326 -1.65 -2.52 7.13
CA PHE A 326 -2.48 -3.65 6.70
C PHE A 326 -3.30 -4.26 7.83
N ILE A 327 -2.64 -4.58 8.95
CA ILE A 327 -3.25 -5.42 9.97
C ILE A 327 -4.17 -4.64 10.92
N LEU A 328 -3.92 -3.35 11.16
CA LEU A 328 -4.74 -2.56 12.08
C LEU A 328 -6.21 -2.44 11.62
N PRO A 329 -6.50 -2.18 10.33
CA PRO A 329 -7.86 -2.23 9.82
C PRO A 329 -8.44 -3.65 9.84
N ALA A 330 -7.63 -4.68 9.56
CA ALA A 330 -8.06 -6.09 9.63
C ALA A 330 -8.53 -6.46 11.04
N PHE A 331 -7.73 -6.13 12.08
CA PHE A 331 -8.14 -6.26 13.48
C PHE A 331 -9.46 -5.52 13.76
N GLY A 332 -9.61 -4.31 13.22
CA GLY A 332 -10.85 -3.56 13.28
C GLY A 332 -12.04 -4.33 12.70
N ILE A 333 -11.89 -4.92 11.51
CA ILE A 333 -12.93 -5.75 10.87
C ILE A 333 -13.28 -6.96 11.73
N ILE A 334 -12.28 -7.69 12.24
CA ILE A 334 -12.50 -8.83 13.14
C ILE A 334 -13.31 -8.41 14.37
N MET A 335 -12.97 -7.26 14.96
CA MET A 335 -13.67 -6.69 16.11
C MET A 335 -15.05 -6.10 15.79
N GLU A 336 -15.47 -6.01 14.52
CA GLU A 336 -16.86 -5.74 14.14
C GLU A 336 -17.65 -7.03 13.89
N ILE A 337 -17.04 -7.98 13.18
CA ILE A 337 -17.69 -9.23 12.75
C ILE A 337 -17.92 -10.16 13.95
N VAL A 338 -16.93 -10.33 14.81
CA VAL A 338 -16.99 -11.26 15.94
C VAL A 338 -18.13 -10.93 16.91
N PRO A 339 -18.29 -9.68 17.42
CA PRO A 339 -19.45 -9.32 18.23
C PRO A 339 -20.80 -9.61 17.57
N HIS A 340 -20.92 -9.32 16.27
CA HIS A 340 -22.15 -9.50 15.51
C HIS A 340 -22.60 -10.97 15.49
N PHE A 341 -21.70 -11.88 15.11
CA PHE A 341 -22.00 -13.31 15.02
C PHE A 341 -21.88 -14.07 16.35
N ALA A 342 -21.23 -13.47 17.36
CA ALA A 342 -21.25 -13.95 18.74
C ALA A 342 -22.51 -13.52 19.51
N ARG A 343 -23.32 -12.60 18.94
CA ARG A 343 -24.52 -12.02 19.55
C ARG A 343 -24.22 -11.36 20.92
N LYS A 344 -23.04 -10.75 21.04
CA LYS A 344 -22.54 -10.10 22.26
C LYS A 344 -21.93 -8.74 21.92
N PRO A 345 -21.93 -7.78 22.84
CA PRO A 345 -21.09 -6.59 22.68
C PRO A 345 -19.61 -6.99 22.67
N LEU A 346 -18.78 -6.18 22.02
CA LEU A 346 -17.33 -6.36 22.04
C LEU A 346 -16.82 -6.27 23.49
N TRP A 347 -16.17 -7.33 23.96
CA TRP A 347 -15.58 -7.34 25.28
C TRP A 347 -14.31 -6.48 25.29
N GLY A 348 -14.16 -5.59 26.27
CA GLY A 348 -12.93 -4.80 26.41
C GLY A 348 -12.69 -3.75 25.32
N TYR A 349 -13.75 -3.11 24.80
CA TYR A 349 -13.65 -2.06 23.75
C TYR A 349 -12.50 -1.07 23.95
N ARG A 350 -12.40 -0.43 25.14
CA ARG A 350 -11.34 0.56 25.43
C ARG A 350 -9.96 -0.07 25.37
N THR A 351 -9.82 -1.29 25.89
CA THR A 351 -8.57 -2.06 25.85
C THR A 351 -8.19 -2.39 24.40
N GLY A 352 -9.16 -2.73 23.55
CA GLY A 352 -8.95 -2.93 22.11
C GLY A 352 -8.45 -1.67 21.41
N VAL A 353 -9.03 -0.50 21.73
CA VAL A 353 -8.55 0.80 21.21
C VAL A 353 -7.11 1.06 21.65
N VAL A 354 -6.78 0.81 22.93
CA VAL A 354 -5.40 0.92 23.44
C VAL A 354 -4.46 -0.03 22.70
N GLY A 355 -4.90 -1.27 22.39
CA GLY A 355 -4.14 -2.21 21.57
C GLY A 355 -3.80 -1.65 20.18
N LEU A 356 -4.79 -1.11 19.47
CA LEU A 356 -4.58 -0.51 18.14
C LEU A 356 -3.57 0.66 18.19
N PHE A 357 -3.71 1.57 19.16
CA PHE A 357 -2.76 2.67 19.33
C PHE A 357 -1.38 2.20 19.81
N GLY A 358 -1.33 1.17 20.66
CA GLY A 358 -0.07 0.60 21.13
C GLY A 358 0.76 0.03 19.99
N VAL A 359 0.12 -0.73 19.08
CA VAL A 359 0.77 -1.22 17.85
C VAL A 359 1.20 -0.04 16.96
N ALA A 360 0.31 0.92 16.71
CA ALA A 360 0.61 2.08 15.86
C ALA A 360 1.71 3.00 16.42
N LEU A 361 1.89 3.06 17.74
CA LEU A 361 2.96 3.83 18.37
C LEU A 361 4.29 3.06 18.36
N LEU A 362 4.27 1.79 18.73
CA LEU A 362 5.49 0.98 18.80
C LEU A 362 6.09 0.69 17.42
N SER A 363 5.28 0.70 16.35
CA SER A 363 5.74 0.50 14.97
C SER A 363 6.88 1.43 14.55
N TRP A 364 6.99 2.61 15.17
CA TRP A 364 8.04 3.60 14.94
C TRP A 364 9.37 3.29 15.63
N PHE A 365 9.47 2.21 16.41
CA PHE A 365 10.64 1.90 17.25
C PHE A 365 11.23 0.51 16.99
N VAL A 366 10.84 -0.15 15.91
CA VAL A 366 11.13 -1.59 15.72
C VAL A 366 11.72 -1.96 14.37
N TRP A 367 11.69 -1.07 13.36
CA TRP A 367 12.05 -1.40 11.98
C TRP A 367 13.42 -2.07 11.78
N GLN A 368 14.36 -1.78 12.67
CA GLN A 368 15.72 -2.32 12.63
C GLN A 368 15.82 -3.81 12.94
N HIS A 369 14.75 -4.49 13.37
CA HIS A 369 14.79 -5.95 13.43
C HIS A 369 14.92 -6.60 12.04
N HIS A 370 14.56 -5.89 10.96
CA HIS A 370 14.85 -6.35 9.59
C HIS A 370 16.34 -6.26 9.24
N LEU A 371 17.15 -5.65 10.11
CA LEU A 371 18.53 -5.25 9.85
C LEU A 371 19.53 -5.86 10.84
N PHE A 372 19.12 -6.86 11.64
CA PHE A 372 19.99 -7.50 12.63
C PHE A 372 21.29 -8.07 12.02
N VAL A 373 21.19 -8.58 10.80
CA VAL A 373 22.32 -9.09 10.01
C VAL A 373 22.81 -8.12 8.92
N SER A 374 22.19 -6.94 8.79
CA SER A 374 22.51 -5.93 7.76
C SER A 374 23.39 -4.77 8.26
N GLY A 375 24.23 -4.97 9.27
CA GLY A 375 25.17 -3.93 9.71
C GLY A 375 24.64 -2.91 10.72
N ILE A 376 23.51 -3.19 11.37
CA ILE A 376 23.10 -2.45 12.58
C ILE A 376 24.23 -2.44 13.62
N ALA A 377 24.44 -1.31 14.28
CA ALA A 377 25.39 -1.21 15.39
C ALA A 377 25.05 -2.25 16.49
N PRO A 378 26.01 -3.09 16.94
CA PRO A 378 25.72 -4.17 17.89
C PRO A 378 25.07 -3.70 19.19
N VAL A 379 25.42 -2.50 19.67
CA VAL A 379 24.86 -1.89 20.88
C VAL A 379 23.35 -1.59 20.78
N LEU A 380 22.81 -1.43 19.57
CA LEU A 380 21.39 -1.17 19.34
C LEU A 380 20.56 -2.44 19.26
N ARG A 381 21.17 -3.61 19.04
CA ARG A 381 20.44 -4.88 18.88
C ARG A 381 19.55 -5.21 20.09
N PRO A 382 20.00 -5.11 21.36
CA PRO A 382 19.13 -5.41 22.49
C PRO A 382 17.91 -4.48 22.59
N PHE A 383 18.06 -3.20 22.20
CA PHE A 383 16.94 -2.26 22.19
C PHE A 383 15.89 -2.67 21.16
N TYR A 384 16.30 -2.96 19.92
CA TYR A 384 15.36 -3.32 18.85
C TYR A 384 14.77 -4.72 19.00
N MET A 385 15.50 -5.65 19.64
CA MET A 385 14.98 -6.94 20.08
C MET A 385 13.82 -6.73 21.07
N LEU A 386 14.08 -6.03 22.17
CA LEU A 386 13.07 -5.75 23.21
C LEU A 386 11.89 -4.96 22.66
N SER A 387 12.13 -3.88 21.90
CA SER A 387 11.03 -3.05 21.39
C SER A 387 10.14 -3.83 20.42
N THR A 388 10.70 -4.75 19.63
CA THR A 388 9.94 -5.62 18.73
C THR A 388 9.09 -6.61 19.49
N GLU A 389 9.66 -7.28 20.50
CA GLU A 389 8.92 -8.19 21.38
C GLU A 389 7.77 -7.48 22.11
N LEU A 390 7.97 -6.21 22.51
CA LEU A 390 6.93 -5.43 23.17
C LEU A 390 5.69 -5.20 22.30
N ILE A 391 5.77 -5.27 20.96
CA ILE A 391 4.59 -5.18 20.08
C ILE A 391 3.65 -6.39 20.26
N SER A 392 4.16 -7.53 20.72
CA SER A 392 3.32 -8.69 21.01
C SER A 392 2.29 -8.41 22.10
N ILE A 393 2.56 -7.47 23.02
CA ILE A 393 1.64 -7.11 24.11
C ILE A 393 0.36 -6.43 23.60
N PRO A 394 0.40 -5.28 22.89
CA PRO A 394 -0.81 -4.65 22.38
C PRO A 394 -1.52 -5.51 21.33
N THR A 395 -0.78 -6.31 20.55
CA THR A 395 -1.37 -7.30 19.65
C THR A 395 -2.10 -8.41 20.41
N GLY A 396 -1.49 -8.92 21.48
CA GLY A 396 -2.08 -9.91 22.39
C GLY A 396 -3.35 -9.38 23.07
N ILE A 397 -3.40 -8.10 23.42
CA ILE A 397 -4.60 -7.44 23.93
C ILE A 397 -5.76 -7.54 22.92
N ILE A 398 -5.52 -7.30 21.63
CA ILE A 398 -6.53 -7.42 20.57
C ILE A 398 -7.04 -8.87 20.46
N PHE A 399 -6.14 -9.84 20.59
CA PHE A 399 -6.49 -11.26 20.66
C PHE A 399 -7.38 -11.56 21.86
N LEU A 400 -7.00 -11.11 23.05
CA LEU A 400 -7.79 -11.29 24.28
C LEU A 400 -9.15 -10.61 24.18
N VAL A 401 -9.24 -9.45 23.53
CA VAL A 401 -10.50 -8.76 23.23
C VAL A 401 -11.44 -9.65 22.41
N THR A 402 -10.89 -10.26 21.35
CA THR A 402 -11.64 -11.14 20.46
C THR A 402 -12.06 -12.44 21.15
N LEU A 403 -11.14 -13.10 21.87
CA LEU A 403 -11.42 -14.32 22.64
C LEU A 403 -12.43 -14.08 23.78
N GLY A 404 -12.30 -12.97 24.51
CA GLY A 404 -13.25 -12.57 25.55
C GLY A 404 -14.67 -12.31 24.99
N THR A 405 -14.74 -11.81 23.75
CA THR A 405 -16.02 -11.65 23.04
C THR A 405 -16.64 -13.01 22.71
N LEU A 406 -15.84 -14.00 22.29
CA LEU A 406 -16.29 -15.37 22.00
C LEU A 406 -16.61 -16.20 23.25
N TRP A 407 -16.00 -15.88 24.39
CA TRP A 407 -16.20 -16.62 25.63
C TRP A 407 -17.69 -16.70 26.01
N ARG A 408 -18.21 -17.91 26.16
CA ARG A 408 -19.64 -18.18 26.44
C ARG A 408 -20.61 -17.57 25.43
N ALA A 409 -20.17 -17.30 24.20
CA ALA A 409 -21.03 -16.84 23.12
C ALA A 409 -21.84 -17.97 22.50
N ARG A 410 -22.95 -17.63 21.85
CA ARG A 410 -23.68 -18.53 20.94
C ARG A 410 -23.34 -18.12 19.51
N VAL A 411 -22.29 -18.73 18.96
CA VAL A 411 -21.69 -18.33 17.69
C VAL A 411 -22.53 -18.82 16.50
N TRP A 412 -22.76 -17.93 15.54
CA TRP A 412 -23.29 -18.29 14.23
C TRP A 412 -22.14 -18.58 13.26
N PHE A 413 -22.01 -19.85 12.86
CA PHE A 413 -20.96 -20.30 11.94
C PHE A 413 -21.29 -19.99 10.47
N THR A 414 -21.31 -18.70 10.14
CA THR A 414 -21.43 -18.19 8.76
C THR A 414 -20.04 -17.99 8.14
N VAL A 415 -19.98 -17.80 6.82
CA VAL A 415 -18.70 -17.60 6.10
C VAL A 415 -17.83 -16.49 6.73
N PRO A 416 -18.32 -15.27 7.01
CA PRO A 416 -17.51 -14.23 7.65
C PRO A 416 -16.97 -14.63 9.03
N MET A 417 -17.78 -15.36 9.80
CA MET A 417 -17.36 -15.84 11.12
C MET A 417 -16.29 -16.94 11.01
N LEU A 418 -16.38 -17.83 10.02
CA LEU A 418 -15.35 -18.85 9.75
C LEU A 418 -14.01 -18.21 9.36
N PHE A 419 -14.03 -17.14 8.55
CA PHE A 419 -12.81 -16.35 8.27
C PHE A 419 -12.24 -15.73 9.56
N CYS A 420 -13.07 -15.22 10.46
CA CYS A 420 -12.59 -14.69 11.75
C CYS A 420 -11.96 -15.76 12.65
N LEU A 421 -12.49 -16.99 12.63
CA LEU A 421 -11.89 -18.10 13.38
C LEU A 421 -10.58 -18.56 12.73
N GLY A 422 -10.54 -18.67 11.40
CA GLY A 422 -9.31 -18.97 10.65
C GLY A 422 -8.22 -17.94 10.87
N PHE A 423 -8.59 -16.66 10.92
CA PHE A 423 -7.72 -15.55 11.29
C PHE A 423 -7.05 -15.78 12.64
N LEU A 424 -7.83 -16.09 13.69
CA LEU A 424 -7.29 -16.31 15.04
C LEU A 424 -6.24 -17.43 15.08
N PHE A 425 -6.44 -18.52 14.33
CA PHE A 425 -5.47 -19.61 14.28
C PHE A 425 -4.23 -19.27 13.47
N ASN A 426 -4.38 -18.79 12.23
CA ASN A 426 -3.23 -18.50 11.37
C ASN A 426 -2.37 -17.38 11.94
N PHE A 427 -3.00 -16.29 12.40
CA PHE A 427 -2.29 -15.16 12.94
C PHE A 427 -1.64 -15.47 14.30
N LEU A 428 -2.18 -16.41 15.09
CA LEU A 428 -1.48 -16.90 16.29
C LEU A 428 -0.18 -17.63 15.94
N ILE A 429 -0.20 -18.51 14.94
CA ILE A 429 1.00 -19.23 14.47
C ILE A 429 2.02 -18.22 13.91
N GLY A 430 1.54 -17.26 13.11
CA GLY A 430 2.35 -16.14 12.62
C GLY A 430 2.95 -15.32 13.76
N GLY A 431 2.16 -14.91 14.74
CA GLY A 431 2.61 -14.13 15.89
C GLY A 431 3.69 -14.85 16.72
N ILE A 432 3.50 -16.15 17.00
CA ILE A 432 4.48 -16.95 17.76
C ILE A 432 5.79 -17.07 16.99
N SER A 433 5.74 -17.38 15.69
CA SER A 433 6.95 -17.47 14.86
C SER A 433 7.69 -16.13 14.74
N GLY A 434 6.97 -15.00 14.82
CA GLY A 434 7.56 -13.66 14.80
C GLY A 434 8.43 -13.36 16.02
N VAL A 435 8.12 -13.94 17.18
CA VAL A 435 8.95 -13.78 18.41
C VAL A 435 10.34 -14.39 18.21
N TYR A 436 10.45 -15.49 17.46
CA TYR A 436 11.76 -16.06 17.11
C TYR A 436 12.54 -15.20 16.11
N LEU A 437 11.86 -14.38 15.31
CA LEU A 437 12.53 -13.44 14.40
C LEU A 437 12.86 -12.11 15.07
N SER A 438 12.20 -11.77 16.17
CA SER A 438 12.57 -10.60 16.98
C SER A 438 13.78 -10.86 17.87
N ASP A 439 14.01 -12.11 18.28
CA ASP A 439 15.17 -12.52 19.07
C ASP A 439 16.43 -12.61 18.19
N VAL A 440 17.46 -11.84 18.55
CA VAL A 440 18.66 -11.64 17.71
C VAL A 440 19.45 -12.94 17.48
N PRO A 441 19.74 -13.78 18.51
CA PRO A 441 20.48 -15.02 18.31
C PRO A 441 19.77 -16.00 17.38
N THR A 442 18.44 -16.07 17.44
CA THR A 442 17.65 -16.93 16.54
C THR A 442 17.54 -16.33 15.14
N ASP A 443 17.31 -15.02 15.01
CA ASP A 443 17.24 -14.35 13.70
C ASP A 443 18.53 -14.53 12.91
N VAL A 444 19.72 -14.48 13.54
CA VAL A 444 21.00 -14.74 12.83
C VAL A 444 21.00 -16.06 12.04
N THR A 445 20.25 -17.07 12.49
CA THR A 445 20.11 -18.36 11.78
C THR A 445 18.89 -18.38 10.84
N LEU A 446 17.79 -17.72 11.22
CA LEU A 446 16.51 -17.81 10.51
C LEU A 446 16.35 -16.72 9.43
N HIS A 447 17.16 -15.66 9.47
CA HIS A 447 17.10 -14.53 8.56
C HIS A 447 17.25 -14.96 7.10
N GLY A 448 16.38 -14.45 6.23
CA GLY A 448 16.37 -14.79 4.80
C GLY A 448 15.99 -16.24 4.47
N SER A 449 15.67 -17.08 5.45
CA SER A 449 15.25 -18.47 5.23
C SER A 449 13.75 -18.61 4.94
N TYR A 450 13.32 -19.82 4.57
CA TYR A 450 11.89 -20.14 4.45
C TYR A 450 11.12 -20.00 5.77
N PHE A 451 11.78 -19.93 6.93
CA PHE A 451 11.11 -19.65 8.21
C PHE A 451 10.56 -18.22 8.23
N SER A 452 11.39 -17.23 7.85
CA SER A 452 10.96 -15.84 7.71
C SER A 452 9.83 -15.72 6.68
N MET A 453 9.96 -16.43 5.55
CA MET A 453 8.91 -16.49 4.53
C MET A 453 7.59 -17.05 5.09
N ALA A 454 7.63 -18.17 5.80
CA ALA A 454 6.44 -18.80 6.38
C ALA A 454 5.78 -17.91 7.43
N HIS A 455 6.58 -17.31 8.32
CA HIS A 455 6.11 -16.39 9.35
C HIS A 455 5.24 -15.27 8.75
N PHE A 456 5.77 -14.53 7.78
CA PHE A 456 5.05 -13.38 7.24
C PHE A 456 3.83 -13.80 6.41
N HIS A 457 3.85 -14.97 5.75
CA HIS A 457 2.67 -15.45 5.04
C HIS A 457 1.55 -15.87 6.01
N TYR A 458 1.88 -16.46 7.16
CA TYR A 458 0.89 -16.74 8.21
C TYR A 458 0.23 -15.46 8.73
N THR A 459 0.99 -14.35 8.85
CA THR A 459 0.47 -13.08 9.36
C THR A 459 -0.25 -12.23 8.29
N ILE A 460 0.20 -12.23 7.03
CA ILE A 460 -0.38 -11.38 5.97
C ILE A 460 -1.48 -12.08 5.17
N MET A 461 -1.31 -13.36 4.81
CA MET A 461 -2.36 -14.09 4.09
C MET A 461 -3.41 -14.63 5.06
N GLY A 462 -2.94 -15.12 6.22
CA GLY A 462 -3.82 -15.63 7.26
C GLY A 462 -4.47 -14.55 8.12
N GLY A 463 -3.83 -13.39 8.25
CA GLY A 463 -4.34 -12.20 8.95
C GLY A 463 -5.13 -11.30 8.04
#